data_AF-A0A8T5BAT7-F1
#
_entry.id   AF-A0A8T5BAT7-F1
#
_cell.length_a   1.000
_cell.length_b   1.000
_cell.length_c   1.000
_cell.angle_alpha   90.00
_cell.angle_beta   90.00
_cell.angle_gamma   90.00
#
_symmetry.space_group_name_H-M   'P 1'
#
loop_
_entity.id
_entity.type
_entity.pdbx_description
1 polymer ?
#
loop_
_entity_poly.entity_id
_entity_poly.type
_entity_poly.pdbx_seq_one_letter_code
_entity_poly.pdbx_strand_id
1 'polypeptide(L)' 'MSIVRLGSKGRLTLPAEVRSKVKATKFLVVLEGDSIRLIPLPDPLKIKGLIRIPWGVEELEEAGEQFVLKRDEG' A
#
# COMPACT_ATOMS: atom_id res chain seq x y z
N MET A 1 6.28 22.21 11.24
CA MET A 1 5.06 22.55 10.48
C MET A 1 5.48 23.44 9.34
N SER A 2 5.12 23.10 8.10
CA SER A 2 5.60 23.79 6.90
C SER A 2 4.43 23.99 5.93
N ILE A 3 4.28 25.21 5.43
CA ILE A 3 3.26 25.57 4.44
C ILE A 3 3.88 25.41 3.07
N VAL A 4 3.22 24.67 2.19
CA VAL A 4 3.65 24.45 0.81
C VAL A 4 2.58 24.94 -0.16
N ARG A 5 2.99 25.36 -1.34
CA ARG A 5 2.08 25.78 -2.42
C ARG A 5 1.95 24.68 -3.45
N LEU A 6 0.77 24.57 -4.05
CA LEU A 6 0.53 23.70 -5.18
C LEU A 6 1.24 24.26 -6.40
N GLY A 7 2.09 23.45 -7.04
CA GLY A 7 2.72 23.83 -8.31
C GLY A 7 1.71 23.91 -9.44
N SER A 8 2.09 24.54 -10.56
CA SER A 8 1.23 24.74 -11.74
C SER A 8 0.66 23.45 -12.35
N LYS A 9 1.29 22.31 -12.09
CA LYS A 9 0.85 20.98 -12.55
C LYS A 9 0.10 20.18 -11.47
N GLY A 10 -0.40 20.84 -10.42
CA GLY A 10 -1.10 20.16 -9.32
C GLY A 10 -0.19 19.33 -8.41
N ARG A 11 1.11 19.63 -8.35
CA ARG A 11 2.09 18.88 -7.56
C ARG A 11 2.36 19.55 -6.21
N LEU A 12 2.33 18.77 -5.13
CA LEU A 12 2.83 19.18 -3.82
C LEU A 12 4.22 18.60 -3.59
N THR A 13 5.18 19.46 -3.26
CA THR A 13 6.56 19.04 -2.97
C THR A 13 6.75 18.94 -1.46
N LEU A 14 7.10 17.74 -0.97
CA LEU A 14 7.43 17.55 0.44
C LEU A 14 8.76 18.23 0.80
N PRO A 15 8.81 19.07 1.85
CA PRO A 15 10.05 19.68 2.33
C PRO A 15 11.09 18.63 2.72
N ALA A 16 12.37 19.00 2.63
CA ALA A 16 13.50 18.09 2.87
C ALA A 16 13.42 17.40 4.26
N GLU A 17 13.03 18.14 5.30
CA GLU A 17 12.86 17.65 6.66
C GLU A 17 11.79 16.55 6.80
N VAL A 18 10.73 16.62 6.00
CA VAL A 18 9.66 15.61 5.99
C VAL A 18 10.14 14.38 5.21
N ARG A 19 10.78 14.59 4.05
CA ARG A 19 11.32 13.52 3.20
C ARG A 19 12.36 12.68 3.95
N SER A 20 13.24 13.31 4.73
CA SER A 20 14.31 12.61 5.47
C SER A 20 13.78 11.69 6.57
N LYS A 21 12.62 12.03 7.16
CA LYS A 21 11.96 11.23 8.21
C LYS A 21 11.17 10.06 7.62
N VAL A 22 10.42 10.30 6.55
CA VAL A 22 9.50 9.29 5.99
C VAL A 22 10.23 8.23 5.17
N LYS A 23 11.30 8.60 4.44
CA LYS A 23 12.13 7.69 3.62
C LYS A 23 11.34 6.74 2.69
N ALA A 24 10.16 7.17 2.23
CA ALA A 24 9.32 6.41 1.30
C ALA A 24 9.21 7.14 -0.04
N THR A 25 9.06 6.37 -1.11
CA THR A 25 8.88 6.88 -2.48
C THR A 25 7.46 6.71 -3.00
N LYS A 26 6.66 5.84 -2.37
CA LYS A 26 5.27 5.57 -2.72
C LYS A 26 4.37 5.86 -1.53
N PHE A 27 3.19 6.41 -1.81
CA PHE A 27 2.22 6.80 -0.80
C PHE A 27 0.82 6.39 -1.24
N LEU A 28 0.04 5.88 -0.29
CA LEU A 28 -1.41 5.87 -0.40
C LEU A 28 -1.93 7.26 -0.03
N VAL A 29 -2.80 7.80 -0.87
CA VAL A 29 -3.45 9.10 -0.66
C VAL A 29 -4.88 8.83 -0.21
N VAL A 30 -5.23 9.27 0.99
CA VAL A 30 -6.60 9.15 1.52
C VAL A 30 -7.17 10.55 1.72
N LEU A 31 -8.37 10.79 1.20
CA LEU A 31 -9.12 12.01 1.45
C LEU A 31 -9.98 11.80 2.72
N GLU A 32 -9.74 12.61 3.74
CA GLU A 32 -10.47 12.59 5.01
C GLU A 32 -11.08 13.98 5.24
N GLY A 33 -12.35 14.12 4.82
CA GLY A 33 -13.05 15.41 4.83
C GLY A 33 -12.29 16.44 3.99
N ASP A 34 -11.82 17.50 4.65
CA ASP A 34 -11.07 18.60 4.02
C ASP A 34 -9.54 18.40 4.08
N SER A 35 -9.07 17.24 4.51
CA SER A 35 -7.64 16.94 4.67
C SER A 35 -7.22 15.74 3.83
N ILE A 36 -5.94 15.72 3.44
CA ILE A 36 -5.34 14.58 2.74
C ILE A 36 -4.33 13.94 3.67
N ARG A 37 -4.48 12.63 3.88
CA ARG A 37 -3.50 11.80 4.59
C ARG A 37 -2.62 11.07 3.58
N LEU A 38 -1.30 11.21 3.75
CA LEU A 38 -0.31 10.49 2.95
C LEU A 38 0.29 9.36 3.80
N ILE A 39 0.02 8.12 3.42
CA ILE A 39 0.50 6.93 4.15
C ILE A 39 1.62 6.28 3.32
N PRO A 40 2.86 6.21 3.81
CA PRO A 40 3.96 5.62 3.06
C PRO A 40 3.72 4.13 2.83
N LEU A 41 3.89 3.68 1.59
CA LEU A 41 3.80 2.27 1.24
C LEU A 41 5.20 1.62 1.32
N PRO A 42 5.35 0.50 2.04
CA PRO A 42 6.58 -0.26 2.02
C PRO A 42 6.87 -0.80 0.62
N ASP A 43 8.14 -0.98 0.32
CA ASP A 43 8.56 -1.63 -0.92
C ASP A 43 8.12 -3.10 -0.88
N PRO A 44 7.29 -3.59 -1.83
CA PRO A 44 6.85 -4.98 -1.86
C PRO A 44 8.00 -5.99 -1.79
N LEU A 45 9.16 -5.65 -2.37
CA LEU A 45 10.34 -6.51 -2.32
C LEU A 45 10.94 -6.61 -0.91
N LYS A 46 10.76 -5.59 -0.07
CA LYS A 46 11.14 -5.61 1.35
C LYS A 46 10.11 -6.31 2.23
N ILE A 47 8.91 -6.54 1.73
CA ILE A 47 7.83 -7.28 2.43
C ILE A 47 7.96 -8.78 2.16
N LYS A 48 8.66 -9.19 1.10
CA LYS A 48 8.87 -10.59 0.72
C LYS A 48 9.52 -11.36 1.88
N GLY A 49 8.78 -12.30 2.46
CA GLY A 49 9.21 -13.11 3.60
C GLY A 49 8.84 -12.57 4.99
N LEU A 50 8.27 -11.37 5.09
CA LEU A 50 7.80 -10.80 6.37
C LEU A 50 6.33 -11.14 6.67
N ILE A 51 5.52 -11.33 5.64
CA ILE A 51 4.14 -11.77 5.78
C ILE A 51 4.16 -13.29 5.97
N ARG A 52 3.96 -13.72 7.22
CA ARG A 52 3.57 -15.11 7.50
C ARG A 52 2.17 -15.32 6.96
N ILE A 53 2.06 -16.09 5.89
CA ILE A 53 0.79 -16.68 5.50
C ILE A 53 0.45 -17.67 6.62
N PRO A 54 -0.70 -17.53 7.31
CA PRO A 54 -1.07 -18.40 8.43
C PRO A 54 -1.53 -19.79 7.96
N TRP A 55 -1.38 -20.09 6.67
CA TRP A 55 -1.78 -21.34 6.03
C TRP A 55 -0.57 -22.19 5.66
N GLY A 56 -0.72 -23.50 5.85
CA GLY A 56 0.17 -24.50 5.26
C GLY A 56 0.02 -24.58 3.74
N VAL A 57 0.97 -25.24 3.07
CA VAL A 57 0.90 -25.44 1.62
C VAL A 57 -0.34 -26.26 1.23
N GLU A 58 -0.66 -27.33 1.97
CA GLU A 58 -1.85 -28.17 1.74
C GLU A 58 -3.16 -27.38 1.85
N GLU A 59 -3.30 -26.52 2.88
CA GLU A 59 -4.51 -25.71 3.06
C GLU A 59 -4.70 -24.70 1.91
N LEU A 60 -3.59 -24.20 1.34
CA LEU A 60 -3.63 -23.32 0.17
C LEU A 60 -4.03 -24.10 -1.10
N GLU A 61 -3.57 -25.34 -1.24
CA GLU A 61 -3.94 -26.23 -2.35
C GLU A 61 -5.43 -26.59 -2.29
N GLU A 62 -5.93 -27.04 -1.13
CA GLU A 62 -7.35 -27.35 -0.93
C GLU A 62 -8.26 -26.14 -1.20
N ALA A 63 -7.89 -24.95 -0.69
CA ALA A 63 -8.63 -23.72 -0.95
C ALA A 63 -8.66 -23.37 -2.45
N GLY A 64 -7.56 -23.64 -3.17
CA GLY A 64 -7.47 -23.46 -4.61
C GLY A 64 -8.41 -24.40 -5.37
N GLU A 65 -8.42 -25.69 -5.01
CA GLU A 65 -9.30 -26.69 -5.63
C GLU A 65 -10.78 -26.36 -5.40
N GLN A 66 -11.16 -26.03 -4.16
CA GLN A 66 -12.54 -25.64 -3.82
C GLN A 66 -12.99 -24.39 -4.57
N PHE A 67 -12.08 -23.44 -4.80
CA PHE A 67 -12.38 -22.23 -5.56
C PHE A 67 -12.62 -22.52 -7.04
N VAL A 68 -11.87 -23.46 -7.65
CA VAL A 68 -12.08 -23.89 -9.04
C VAL A 68 -13.39 -24.66 -9.18
N LEU A 69 -13.70 -25.58 -8.27
CA LEU A 69 -14.94 -26.35 -8.31
C LEU A 69 -16.19 -25.46 -8.26
N LYS A 70 -16.18 -24.44 -7.40
CA LYS A 70 -17.28 -23.47 -7.30
C LYS A 70 -17.46 -22.59 -8.54
N ARG A 71 -16.45 -22.47 -9.41
CA ARG A 71 -16.57 -21.73 -10.67
C ARG A 71 -17.30 -22.51 -11.75
N ASP A 72 -17.24 -23.84 -11.72
CA ASP A 72 -17.93 -24.69 -12.70
C ASP A 72 -19.41 -24.91 -12.34
N GLU A 73 -19.82 -24.56 -11.13
CA GLU A 73 -21.22 -24.69 -10.64
C GLU A 73 -22.12 -23.47 -10.94
N GLY A 74 -21.62 -22.44 -11.64
CA GLY A 74 -22.37 -21.22 -12.01
C GLY A 74 -22.31 -20.92 -13.50
#